data_AF-A0A1D1YJK5-F1
#
_entry.id   AF-A0A1D1YJK5-F1
#
_cell.length_a   1.000
_cell.length_b   1.000
_cell.length_c   1.000
_cell.angle_alpha   90.00
_cell.angle_beta   90.00
_cell.angle_gamma   90.00
#
_symmetry.space_group_name_H-M   'P 1'
#
loop_
_entity.id
_entity.type
_entity.pdbx_description
1 polymer ?
#
loop_
_entity_poly.entity_id
_entity_poly.type
_entity_poly.pdbx_seq_one_letter_code
_entity_poly.pdbx_strand_id
1 'polypeptide(L)'
;GERPGEYDWRGYTELMEMARRHGLKVQAVMSFHQCGGNVGDSCTIRLPRWVVEEMERDPDLAYTDQWGRRNYEYVSLGCDTLPVLAAGRTPVQCYADFMRAFRDRFHSLLGTT
;
A
#
# COMPACT_ATOMS: atom_id res chain seq x y z
N GLY A 1 -7.67 -0.86 5.20
CA GLY A 1 -9.04 -1.12 4.72
C GLY A 1 -9.13 -2.58 4.36
N GLU A 2 -10.21 -3.23 4.76
CA GLU A 2 -10.45 -4.63 4.42
C GLU A 2 -10.94 -4.79 2.98
N ARG A 3 -11.33 -3.69 2.33
CA ARG A 3 -11.97 -3.67 1.01
C ARG A 3 -11.31 -2.68 0.04
N PRO A 4 -11.40 -2.95 -1.27
CA PRO A 4 -11.14 -1.98 -2.34
C PRO A 4 -11.75 -0.60 -2.10
N GLY A 5 -10.94 0.46 -2.18
CA GLY A 5 -11.42 1.85 -2.11
C GLY A 5 -11.82 2.35 -0.72
N GLU A 6 -11.74 1.50 0.31
CA GLU A 6 -12.03 1.87 1.70
C GLU A 6 -10.73 2.08 2.48
N TYR A 7 -10.48 3.32 2.90
CA TYR A 7 -9.23 3.72 3.57
C TYR A 7 -9.50 4.17 5.00
N ASP A 8 -8.84 3.52 5.96
CA ASP A 8 -8.89 3.91 7.38
C ASP A 8 -7.63 4.71 7.73
N TRP A 9 -7.83 5.99 8.01
CA TRP A 9 -6.76 6.94 8.30
C TRP A 9 -6.61 7.27 9.79
N ARG A 10 -7.36 6.62 10.69
CA ARG A 10 -7.43 7.01 12.11
C ARG A 10 -6.05 7.02 12.78
N GLY A 11 -5.32 5.90 12.72
CA GLY A 11 -3.97 5.81 13.33
C GLY A 11 -2.96 6.78 12.70
N TYR A 12 -3.00 6.97 11.38
CA TYR A 12 -2.14 7.95 10.71
C TYR A 12 -2.50 9.39 11.07
N THR A 13 -3.79 9.69 11.30
CA THR A 13 -4.23 11.02 11.75
C THR A 13 -3.65 11.34 13.12
N GLU A 14 -3.77 10.41 14.08
CA GLU A 14 -3.22 10.58 15.42
C GLU A 14 -1.70 10.80 15.40
N LEU A 15 -0.98 10.05 14.55
CA LEU A 15 0.46 10.19 14.36
C LEU A 15 0.85 11.57 13.81
N MET A 16 0.16 12.03 12.76
CA MET A 16 0.45 13.34 12.16
C MET A 16 0.13 14.48 13.13
N GLU A 17 -0.96 14.38 13.89
CA GLU A 17 -1.29 15.37 14.91
C GLU A 17 -0.25 15.42 16.03
N MET A 18 0.26 14.26 16.46
CA MET A 18 1.34 14.18 17.43
C MET A 18 2.60 14.88 16.90
N ALA A 19 3.05 14.56 15.68
CA ALA A 19 4.21 15.22 15.08
C ALA A 19 4.02 16.74 15.01
N ARG A 20 2.84 17.20 14.59
CA ARG A 20 2.50 18.63 14.54
C ARG A 20 2.57 19.29 15.91
N ARG A 21 2.04 18.67 16.97
CA ARG A 21 2.10 19.19 18.35
C ARG A 21 3.55 19.38 18.83
N HIS A 22 4.48 18.58 18.33
CA HIS A 22 5.90 18.67 18.66
C HIS A 22 6.72 19.51 17.65
N GLY A 23 6.07 20.20 16.70
CA GLY A 23 6.76 21.03 15.71
C GLY A 23 7.64 20.24 14.74
N LEU A 24 7.39 18.94 14.59
CA LEU A 24 8.15 18.07 13.71
C LEU A 24 7.58 18.10 12.28
N LYS A 25 8.48 18.04 11.30
CA LYS A 25 8.11 17.79 9.90
C LYS A 25 7.88 16.29 9.70
N VAL A 26 6.93 15.95 8.84
CA VAL A 26 6.60 14.56 8.48
C VAL A 26 6.94 14.32 7.02
N GLN A 27 7.69 13.25 6.76
CA GLN A 27 7.88 12.70 5.41
C GLN A 27 7.10 11.40 5.32
N ALA A 28 6.06 11.38 4.50
CA ALA A 28 5.23 10.20 4.29
C ALA A 28 5.75 9.38 3.10
N VAL A 29 5.88 8.06 3.30
CA VAL A 29 6.21 7.10 2.23
C VAL A 29 4.96 6.32 1.87
N MET A 30 4.58 6.33 0.59
CA MET A 30 3.46 5.53 0.09
C MET A 30 3.91 4.07 -0.06
N SER A 31 3.80 3.32 1.04
CA SER A 31 4.36 1.96 1.15
C SER A 31 3.41 0.92 0.55
N PHE A 32 3.48 0.72 -0.77
CA PHE A 32 2.71 -0.29 -1.49
C PHE A 32 3.32 -1.71 -1.41
N HIS A 33 4.08 -1.99 -0.35
CA HIS A 33 4.78 -3.26 -0.14
C HIS A 33 4.46 -3.83 1.23
N GLN A 34 4.63 -5.14 1.39
CA GLN A 34 4.63 -5.78 2.69
C GLN A 34 5.81 -5.29 3.53
N CYS A 35 5.55 -4.94 4.80
CA CYS A 35 6.58 -4.71 5.79
C CYS A 35 6.76 -5.96 6.65
N GLY A 36 8.02 -6.39 6.79
CA GLY A 36 8.40 -7.55 7.59
C GLY A 36 8.35 -8.88 6.84
N GLY A 37 9.04 -9.88 7.38
CA GLY A 37 9.15 -11.23 6.80
C GLY A 37 10.50 -11.92 7.05
N ASN A 38 11.45 -11.19 7.64
CA ASN A 38 12.80 -11.66 7.92
C ASN A 38 13.03 -11.90 9.42
N VAL A 39 14.09 -12.66 9.73
CA VAL A 39 14.53 -12.89 11.11
C VAL A 39 14.95 -11.55 11.74
N GLY A 40 14.21 -11.12 12.76
CA GLY A 40 14.45 -9.87 13.48
C GLY A 40 13.36 -8.80 13.32
N ASP A 41 12.39 -9.01 12.42
CA ASP A 41 11.27 -8.06 12.26
C ASP A 41 10.29 -8.18 13.42
N SER A 42 10.01 -7.06 14.10
CA SER A 42 9.06 -7.00 15.21
C SER A 42 7.60 -6.80 14.78
N CYS A 43 7.34 -6.66 13.48
CA CYS A 43 6.01 -6.42 12.92
C CYS A 43 5.89 -7.05 11.53
N THR A 44 4.70 -7.54 11.19
CA THR A 44 4.37 -8.09 9.87
C THR A 44 3.10 -7.43 9.36
N ILE A 45 3.23 -6.54 8.38
CA ILE A 45 2.12 -5.83 7.74
C ILE A 45 2.09 -6.25 6.29
N ARG A 46 1.18 -7.16 5.96
CA ARG A 46 0.99 -7.67 4.60
C ARG A 46 0.30 -6.65 3.69
N LEU A 47 0.36 -6.89 2.38
CA LEU A 47 -0.54 -6.26 1.42
C LEU A 47 -2.02 -6.48 1.82
N PRO A 48 -2.95 -5.64 1.36
CA PRO A 48 -4.38 -5.84 1.62
C PRO A 48 -4.82 -7.25 1.23
N ARG A 49 -5.64 -7.90 2.08
CA ARG A 49 -6.03 -9.31 1.88
C ARG A 49 -6.63 -9.55 0.49
N TRP A 50 -7.48 -8.64 0.02
CA TRP A 50 -8.08 -8.72 -1.31
C TRP A 50 -7.07 -8.62 -2.47
N VAL A 51 -5.88 -8.05 -2.26
CA VAL A 51 -4.79 -8.08 -3.27
C VAL A 51 -4.10 -9.43 -3.23
N VAL A 52 -3.79 -9.93 -2.02
CA VAL A 52 -3.13 -11.22 -1.83
C VAL A 52 -3.98 -12.35 -2.41
N GLU A 53 -5.29 -12.32 -2.24
CA GLU A 53 -6.22 -13.31 -2.81
C GLU A 53 -6.21 -13.31 -4.35
N GLU A 54 -6.04 -12.15 -4.98
CA GLU A 54 -5.88 -12.05 -6.44
C GLU A 54 -4.55 -12.68 -6.88
N MET A 55 -3.47 -12.47 -6.12
CA MET A 55 -2.16 -13.09 -6.38
C MET A 55 -2.14 -14.61 -6.06
N GLU A 56 -2.96 -15.07 -5.11
CA GLU A 56 -3.18 -16.49 -4.83
C GLU A 56 -3.95 -17.15 -6.00
N ARG A 57 -4.90 -16.43 -6.61
CA ARG A 57 -5.67 -16.90 -7.78
C ARG A 57 -4.84 -16.88 -9.07
N ASP A 58 -4.05 -15.83 -9.27
CA ASP A 58 -3.14 -15.66 -10.40
C ASP A 58 -1.72 -15.36 -9.90
N PRO A 59 -0.88 -16.40 -9.75
CA PRO A 59 0.49 -16.24 -9.25
C PRO A 59 1.41 -15.40 -10.15
N ASP A 60 1.05 -15.13 -11.41
CA ASP A 60 1.85 -14.28 -12.30
C ASP A 60 1.72 -12.79 -11.97
N LEU A 61 0.80 -12.43 -11.07
CA LEU A 61 0.74 -11.12 -10.44
C LEU A 61 1.89 -10.87 -9.45
N ALA A 62 2.60 -11.91 -9.01
CA ALA A 62 3.76 -11.81 -8.14
C ALA A 62 5.06 -11.76 -8.94
N TYR A 63 6.07 -11.06 -8.41
CA TYR A 63 7.43 -11.20 -8.95
C TYR A 63 7.90 -12.64 -8.80
N THR A 64 8.59 -13.12 -9.82
CA THR A 64 8.95 -14.52 -9.95
C THR A 64 10.38 -14.64 -10.40
N ASP A 65 11.16 -15.44 -9.69
CA ASP A 65 12.55 -15.70 -10.08
C ASP A 65 12.66 -16.82 -11.12
N GLN A 66 13.88 -17.06 -11.61
CA GLN A 66 14.17 -18.07 -12.62
C GLN A 66 13.87 -19.51 -12.18
N TRP A 67 13.67 -19.76 -10.88
CA TRP A 67 13.32 -21.07 -10.34
C TRP A 67 11.82 -21.19 -10.04
N GLY A 68 11.02 -20.20 -10.43
CA GLY A 68 9.57 -20.19 -10.25
C GLY A 68 9.12 -19.80 -8.83
N ARG A 69 10.01 -19.28 -7.98
CA ARG A 69 9.64 -18.84 -6.62
C ARG A 69 8.95 -17.48 -6.71
N ARG A 70 7.82 -17.34 -6.02
CA ARG A 70 6.95 -16.15 -6.03
C ARG A 70 7.21 -15.27 -4.81
N ASN A 71 7.34 -13.97 -5.01
CA ASN A 71 7.41 -12.96 -3.95
C ASN A 71 6.07 -12.21 -3.84
N TYR A 72 5.39 -12.37 -2.69
CA TYR A 72 4.10 -11.77 -2.38
C TYR A 72 4.19 -10.41 -1.65
N GLU A 73 5.39 -9.85 -1.53
CA GLU A 73 5.61 -8.55 -0.88
C GLU A 73 5.15 -7.38 -1.75
N TYR A 74 5.03 -7.57 -3.06
CA TYR A 74 4.67 -6.53 -4.02
C TYR A 74 3.99 -7.11 -5.27
N VAL A 75 3.14 -6.31 -5.92
CA VAL A 75 2.49 -6.66 -7.20
C VAL A 75 3.44 -6.39 -8.36
N SER A 76 3.70 -7.40 -9.20
CA SER A 76 4.64 -7.31 -10.33
C SER A 76 4.34 -6.13 -11.25
N LEU A 77 5.38 -5.37 -11.64
CA LEU A 77 5.24 -4.27 -12.61
C LEU A 77 4.67 -4.74 -13.95
N GLY A 78 4.81 -6.04 -14.28
CA GLY A 78 4.33 -6.62 -15.52
C GLY A 78 2.80 -6.53 -15.70
N CYS A 79 2.06 -6.28 -14.61
CA CYS A 79 0.61 -6.16 -14.64
C CYS A 79 0.11 -4.74 -14.32
N ASP A 80 0.98 -3.73 -14.24
CA ASP A 80 0.63 -2.37 -13.80
C ASP A 80 -0.55 -1.75 -14.53
N THR A 81 -0.71 -2.04 -15.83
CA THR A 81 -1.77 -1.52 -16.69
C THR A 81 -2.88 -2.52 -16.98
N LEU A 82 -2.82 -3.72 -16.43
CA LEU A 82 -3.80 -4.78 -16.65
C LEU A 82 -4.92 -4.71 -15.59
N PRO A 83 -6.20 -4.89 -15.95
CA PRO A 83 -7.34 -4.79 -15.05
C PRO A 83 -7.53 -6.06 -14.20
N VAL A 84 -6.49 -6.45 -13.47
CA VAL A 84 -6.38 -7.75 -12.78
C VAL A 84 -6.77 -7.72 -11.32
N LEU A 85 -7.00 -6.54 -10.75
CA LEU A 85 -7.38 -6.37 -9.35
C LEU A 85 -8.89 -6.20 -9.18
N ALA A 86 -9.35 -6.30 -7.94
CA ALA A 86 -10.76 -6.21 -7.57
C ALA A 86 -11.49 -5.02 -8.24
N ALA A 87 -12.70 -5.31 -8.73
CA ALA A 87 -13.54 -4.42 -9.56
C ALA A 87 -12.92 -4.03 -10.92
N GLY A 88 -12.01 -4.84 -11.47
CA GLY A 88 -11.40 -4.62 -12.79
C GLY A 88 -10.42 -3.44 -12.82
N ARG A 89 -9.87 -3.08 -11.66
CA ARG A 89 -8.88 -1.99 -11.55
C ARG A 89 -7.49 -2.49 -11.90
N THR A 90 -6.65 -1.58 -12.37
CA THR A 90 -5.23 -1.85 -12.55
C THR A 90 -4.44 -1.54 -11.27
N PRO A 91 -3.25 -2.13 -11.06
CA PRO A 91 -2.37 -1.75 -9.96
C PRO A 91 -2.07 -0.25 -9.92
N VAL A 92 -1.75 0.37 -11.07
CA VAL A 92 -1.47 1.82 -11.12
C VAL A 92 -2.69 2.67 -10.75
N GLN A 93 -3.91 2.25 -11.10
CA GLN A 93 -5.13 2.92 -10.65
C GLN A 93 -5.27 2.83 -9.13
N CYS A 94 -5.06 1.65 -8.54
CA CYS A 94 -5.11 1.48 -7.09
C CYS A 94 -4.07 2.36 -6.36
N TYR A 95 -2.84 2.46 -6.87
CA TYR A 95 -1.81 3.34 -6.30
C TYR A 95 -2.23 4.81 -6.39
N ALA A 96 -2.73 5.24 -7.56
CA ALA A 96 -3.18 6.60 -7.78
C ALA A 96 -4.37 6.98 -6.87
N ASP A 97 -5.34 6.08 -6.72
CA ASP A 97 -6.52 6.29 -5.88
C ASP A 97 -6.13 6.38 -4.41
N PHE A 98 -5.19 5.55 -3.94
CA PHE A 98 -4.66 5.64 -2.59
C PHE A 98 -3.96 7.00 -2.36
N MET A 99 -3.10 7.44 -3.28
CA MET A 99 -2.41 8.73 -3.17
C MET A 99 -3.39 9.92 -3.20
N ARG A 100 -4.44 9.87 -4.02
CA ARG A 100 -5.51 10.88 -4.02
C ARG A 100 -6.25 10.90 -2.69
N ALA A 101 -6.65 9.74 -2.17
CA ALA A 101 -7.33 9.63 -0.89
C ALA A 101 -6.45 10.14 0.27
N PHE A 102 -5.15 9.82 0.25
CA PHE A 102 -4.17 10.36 1.21
C PHE A 102 -4.11 11.89 1.13
N ARG A 103 -3.96 12.44 -0.08
CA ARG A 103 -3.93 13.89 -0.30
C ARG A 103 -5.20 14.54 0.23
N ASP A 104 -6.37 14.03 -0.13
CA ASP A 104 -7.65 14.64 0.24
C ASP A 104 -7.86 14.59 1.75
N ARG A 105 -7.46 13.47 2.39
CA ARG A 105 -7.52 13.32 3.85
C ARG A 105 -6.62 14.32 4.59
N PHE A 106 -5.39 14.50 4.11
CA PHE A 106 -4.35 15.26 4.82
C PHE A 106 -4.04 16.61 4.16
N HIS A 107 -4.89 17.10 3.25
CA HIS A 107 -4.63 18.31 2.46
C HIS A 107 -4.27 19.52 3.31
N SER A 108 -4.85 19.64 4.51
CA SER A 108 -4.59 20.74 5.45
C SER A 108 -3.21 20.69 6.11
N LEU A 109 -2.49 19.57 5.99
CA LEU A 109 -1.14 19.35 6.50
C LEU A 109 -0.09 19.32 5.38
N LEU A 110 -0.51 19.32 4.11
CA LEU A 110 0.39 19.28 2.96
C LEU A 110 0.92 20.69 2.65
N GLY A 111 2.24 20.83 2.57
CA GLY A 111 2.88 22.11 2.24
C GLY A 111 2.82 23.17 3.35
N THR A 112 2.26 22.84 4.51
CA THR A 112 2.36 23.69 5.70
C THR A 112 3.73 23.48 6.33
N THR A 113 4.69 24.32 5.93
CA THR A 113 6.03 24.45 6.51
C THR A 113 6.36 25.90 6.75
#